data_AF-A0A6J4PHZ2-F1
#
_entry.id   AF-A0A6J4PHZ2-F1
#
_cell.length_a   1.000
_cell.length_b   1.000
_cell.length_c   1.000
_cell.angle_alpha   90.00
_cell.angle_beta   90.00
_cell.angle_gamma   90.00
#
_symmetry.space_group_name_H-M   'P 1'
#
loop_
_entity.id
_entity.type
_entity.pdbx_description
1 polymer ?
#
loop_
_entity_poly.entity_id
_entity_poly.type
_entity_poly.pdbx_seq_one_letter_code
_entity_poly.pdbx_strand_id
1 'polypeptide(L)'
;MSKEEKKREVEVRPRNWLVPVILLTLREWNSYGYELMERTAAFGFEAMNPGTLYRTLRQMEKEGVVESKWETSRGGPARRMYTITDAGEAYLDFWAEALEQYRRNMDSFFRLYTGRPPMNDKKNDKEKGNE
;
A
#
# COMPACT_ATOMS: atom_id res chain seq x y z
N MET A 1 9.46 1.17 42.45
CA MET A 1 9.78 1.32 41.01
C MET A 1 9.09 0.20 40.26
N SER A 2 7.90 0.46 39.73
CA SER A 2 7.06 -0.53 39.04
C SER A 2 7.49 -0.61 37.58
N LYS A 3 7.75 -1.82 37.08
CA LYS A 3 8.04 -2.09 35.67
C LYS A 3 6.75 -1.89 34.86
N GLU A 4 6.78 -0.97 33.90
CA GLU A 4 5.71 -0.79 32.93
C GLU A 4 5.46 -2.09 32.16
N GLU A 5 4.23 -2.61 32.26
CA GLU A 5 3.72 -3.67 31.41
C GLU A 5 3.62 -3.14 29.98
N LYS A 6 4.62 -3.45 29.17
CA LYS A 6 4.65 -3.10 27.75
C LYS A 6 3.51 -3.86 27.05
N LYS A 7 2.39 -3.19 26.79
CA LYS A 7 1.27 -3.68 25.99
C LYS A 7 1.83 -4.29 24.71
N ARG A 8 1.64 -5.59 24.48
CA ARG A 8 2.00 -6.23 23.21
C ARG A 8 1.09 -5.66 22.13
N GLU A 9 1.57 -4.69 21.38
CA GLU A 9 0.91 -4.26 20.15
C GLU A 9 1.03 -5.39 19.13
N VAL A 10 -0.13 -5.90 18.71
CA VAL A 10 -0.21 -6.83 17.59
C VAL A 10 -0.25 -5.98 16.33
N GLU A 11 0.86 -5.93 15.60
CA GLU A 11 0.94 -5.24 14.32
C GLU A 11 0.23 -6.08 13.25
N VAL A 12 -1.00 -5.71 12.91
CA VAL A 12 -1.79 -6.38 11.87
C VAL A 12 -1.68 -5.60 10.57
N ARG A 13 -0.91 -6.13 9.62
CA ARG A 13 -0.76 -5.54 8.27
C ARG A 13 -1.04 -6.60 7.20
N PRO A 14 -1.69 -6.21 6.09
CA PRO A 14 -1.80 -7.10 4.94
C PRO A 14 -0.41 -7.55 4.49
N ARG A 15 -0.27 -8.83 4.14
CA ARG A 15 0.97 -9.31 3.51
C ARG A 15 1.18 -8.57 2.19
N ASN A 16 2.42 -8.18 1.89
CA ASN A 16 2.80 -7.45 0.68
C ASN A 16 2.24 -6.01 0.57
N TRP A 17 1.80 -5.41 1.69
CA TRP A 17 1.24 -4.05 1.72
C TRP A 17 2.15 -2.95 1.16
N LEU A 18 3.47 -3.16 1.17
CA LEU A 18 4.44 -2.17 0.71
C LEU A 18 4.29 -1.81 -0.78
N VAL A 19 3.99 -2.80 -1.64
CA VAL A 19 3.90 -2.59 -3.09
C VAL A 19 2.77 -1.63 -3.48
N PRO A 20 1.49 -1.84 -3.08
CA PRO A 20 0.43 -0.90 -3.41
C PRO A 20 0.66 0.49 -2.79
N VAL A 21 1.32 0.59 -1.62
CA VAL A 21 1.67 1.91 -1.04
C VAL A 21 2.70 2.64 -1.90
N ILE A 22 3.73 1.96 -2.40
CA ILE A 22 4.70 2.56 -3.33
C ILE A 22 4.00 2.99 -4.63
N LEU A 23 3.16 2.14 -5.20
CA LEU A 23 2.41 2.47 -6.42
C LEU A 23 1.50 3.67 -6.22
N LEU A 24 0.74 3.72 -5.12
CA LEU A 24 -0.09 4.86 -4.76
C LEU A 24 0.72 6.14 -4.64
N THR A 25 1.91 6.06 -4.04
CA THR A 25 2.82 7.21 -3.93
C THR A 25 3.30 7.69 -5.30
N LEU A 26 3.61 6.77 -6.22
CA LEU A 26 4.09 7.06 -7.56
C LEU A 26 2.98 7.57 -8.51
N ARG A 27 1.73 7.20 -8.27
CA ARG A 27 0.56 7.72 -9.01
C ARG A 27 0.39 9.23 -8.84
N GLU A 28 0.72 9.78 -7.67
CA GLU A 28 0.66 11.22 -7.43
C GLU A 28 1.86 11.97 -8.05
N TRP A 29 3.06 11.38 -8.04
CA TRP A 29 4.28 12.02 -8.51
C TRP A 29 5.44 11.02 -8.75
N ASN A 30 6.21 11.21 -9.82
CA ASN A 30 7.43 10.44 -10.11
C ASN A 30 8.53 10.70 -9.06
N SER A 31 8.96 9.68 -8.32
CA SER A 31 9.81 9.87 -7.14
C SER A 31 11.06 8.98 -7.13
N TYR A 32 12.01 9.27 -6.25
CA TYR A 32 13.22 8.49 -6.02
C TYR A 32 13.20 7.84 -4.65
N GLY A 33 14.05 6.81 -4.45
CA GLY A 33 13.97 5.90 -3.31
C GLY A 33 13.89 6.57 -1.93
N TYR A 34 14.61 7.66 -1.68
CA TYR A 34 14.57 8.33 -0.37
C TYR A 34 13.22 9.02 -0.10
N GLU A 35 12.65 9.72 -1.08
CA GLU A 35 11.35 10.37 -0.90
C GLU A 35 10.22 9.33 -0.78
N LEU A 36 10.33 8.18 -1.48
CA LEU A 36 9.43 7.05 -1.28
C LEU A 36 9.48 6.51 0.16
N MET A 37 10.65 6.51 0.81
CA MET A 37 10.74 6.11 2.24
C MET A 37 9.97 7.09 3.14
N GLU A 38 10.13 8.40 2.93
CA GLU A 38 9.45 9.41 3.74
C GLU A 38 7.93 9.32 3.59
N ARG A 39 7.42 9.14 2.37
CA ARG A 39 5.97 9.06 2.12
C ARG A 39 5.36 7.75 2.60
N THR A 40 6.06 6.63 2.47
CA THR A 40 5.59 5.33 2.96
C THR A 40 5.53 5.27 4.50
N ALA A 41 6.25 6.14 5.20
CA ALA A 41 6.20 6.23 6.67
C ALA A 41 4.77 6.48 7.19
N ALA A 42 3.97 7.30 6.51
CA ALA A 42 2.57 7.56 6.87
C ALA A 42 1.67 6.30 6.82
N PHE A 43 2.13 5.24 6.15
CA PHE A 43 1.44 3.95 6.04
C PHE A 43 2.02 2.88 6.99
N GLY A 44 2.81 3.30 7.99
CA GLY A 44 3.42 2.42 8.99
C GLY A 44 4.80 1.88 8.60
N PHE A 45 5.45 2.42 7.57
CA PHE A 45 6.79 1.98 7.17
C PHE A 45 7.91 2.85 7.77
N GLU A 46 7.70 3.46 8.94
CA GLU A 46 8.65 4.41 9.55
C GLU A 46 10.03 3.78 9.85
N ALA A 47 10.04 2.48 10.18
CA ALA A 47 11.25 1.71 10.48
C ALA A 47 11.78 0.90 9.27
N MET A 48 11.27 1.16 8.05
CA MET A 48 11.68 0.42 6.86
C MET A 48 13.14 0.75 6.52
N ASN A 49 13.97 -0.30 6.44
CA ASN A 49 15.34 -0.11 5.99
C ASN A 49 15.41 0.14 4.46
N PRO A 50 16.38 0.94 3.97
CA PRO A 50 16.53 1.22 2.54
C PRO A 50 16.70 -0.04 1.68
N GLY A 51 17.38 -1.06 2.19
CA GLY A 51 17.65 -2.29 1.45
C GLY A 51 16.38 -3.06 1.09
N THR A 52 15.35 -3.04 1.94
CA THR A 52 14.04 -3.61 1.65
C THR A 52 13.32 -2.82 0.57
N LEU A 53 13.33 -1.49 0.64
CA LEU A 53 12.71 -0.65 -0.39
C LEU A 53 13.37 -0.89 -1.76
N TYR A 54 14.70 -0.81 -1.85
CA TYR A 54 15.39 -0.99 -3.13
C TYR A 54 15.28 -2.41 -3.69
N ARG A 55 15.20 -3.44 -2.84
CA ARG A 55 14.88 -4.80 -3.31
C ARG A 55 13.47 -4.89 -3.87
N THR A 56 12.51 -4.25 -3.20
CA THR A 56 11.11 -4.20 -3.64
C THR A 56 10.97 -3.46 -4.95
N LEU A 57 11.57 -2.27 -5.09
CA LEU A 57 11.57 -1.50 -6.34
C LEU A 57 12.17 -2.27 -7.52
N ARG A 58 13.29 -2.98 -7.31
CA ARG A 58 13.87 -3.85 -8.35
C ARG A 58 12.94 -4.99 -8.75
N GLN A 59 12.22 -5.57 -7.80
CA GLN A 59 11.24 -6.62 -8.09
C GLN A 59 10.04 -6.05 -8.85
N MET A 60 9.51 -4.91 -8.42
CA MET A 60 8.42 -4.20 -9.09
C MET A 60 8.77 -3.81 -10.53
N GLU A 61 10.00 -3.35 -10.77
CA GLU A 61 10.49 -3.05 -12.12
C GLU A 61 10.58 -4.31 -12.98
N LYS A 62 11.07 -5.43 -12.42
CA LYS A 62 11.10 -6.72 -13.10
C LYS A 62 9.71 -7.25 -13.43
N GLU A 63 8.73 -6.98 -12.58
CA GLU A 63 7.31 -7.33 -12.77
C GLU A 63 6.59 -6.37 -13.72
N GLY A 64 7.24 -5.27 -14.14
CA GLY A 64 6.70 -4.31 -15.09
C GLY A 64 5.64 -3.37 -14.52
N VAL A 65 5.45 -3.33 -13.19
CA VAL A 65 4.49 -2.43 -12.53
C VAL A 65 5.04 -1.03 -12.27
N VAL A 66 6.36 -0.86 -12.41
CA VAL A 66 7.04 0.44 -12.43
C VAL A 66 8.12 0.44 -13.50
N GLU A 67 8.46 1.62 -14.01
CA GLU A 67 9.67 1.84 -14.80
C GLU A 67 10.61 2.80 -14.06
N SER A 68 11.88 2.85 -14.46
CA SER A 68 12.83 3.79 -13.89
C SER A 68 13.77 4.41 -14.92
N LYS A 69 14.18 5.65 -14.65
CA LYS A 69 15.12 6.41 -15.48
C LYS A 69 16.16 7.08 -14.60
N TRP A 70 17.39 7.14 -15.09
CA TRP A 70 18.43 7.94 -14.43
C TRP A 70 18.24 9.40 -14.80
N GLU A 71 18.08 10.24 -13.78
CA GLU A 71 18.02 11.68 -13.92
C GLU A 71 19.32 12.28 -13.37
N THR A 72 20.09 12.90 -14.26
CA THR A 72 21.25 13.71 -13.90
C THR A 72 20.80 15.15 -13.81
N SER A 73 20.64 15.69 -12.61
CA SER A 73 20.44 17.13 -12.45
C SER A 73 21.73 17.87 -12.82
N ARG A 74 21.63 19.13 -13.27
CA ARG A 74 22.76 19.98 -13.73
C ARG A 74 23.84 20.28 -12.67
N GLY A 75 23.86 19.59 -11.53
CA GLY A 75 24.87 19.77 -10.48
C GLY A 75 24.75 18.85 -9.26
N GLY A 76 23.94 17.78 -9.32
CA GLY A 76 23.73 16.84 -8.21
C GLY A 76 24.06 15.40 -8.57
N PRO A 77 24.15 14.48 -7.59
CA PRO A 77 24.35 13.07 -7.85
C PRO A 77 23.20 12.51 -8.69
N ALA A 78 23.51 11.61 -9.62
CA ALA A 78 22.51 10.94 -10.42
C ALA A 78 21.48 10.24 -9.53
N ARG A 79 20.19 10.47 -9.79
CA ARG A 79 19.08 9.84 -9.05
C ARG A 79 18.34 8.91 -9.98
N ARG A 80 17.89 7.78 -9.44
CA ARG A 80 17.01 6.87 -10.16
C ARG A 80 15.58 7.24 -9.82
N MET A 81 14.89 7.79 -10.80
CA MET A 81 13.48 8.17 -10.73
C MET A 81 12.64 6.97 -11.13
N TYR A 82 11.58 6.71 -10.36
CA TYR A 82 10.61 5.66 -10.62
C TYR A 82 9.28 6.28 -11.03
N THR A 83 8.57 5.57 -11.91
CA THR A 83 7.28 5.97 -12.44
C THR A 83 6.38 4.74 -12.49
N ILE A 84 5.11 4.90 -12.13
CA ILE A 84 4.11 3.84 -12.27
C ILE A 84 3.82 3.58 -13.75
N THR A 85 3.63 2.31 -14.13
CA THR A 85 3.23 1.93 -15.49
C THR A 85 1.71 1.69 -15.55
N ASP A 86 1.14 1.54 -16.75
CA ASP A 86 -0.26 1.16 -16.91
C ASP A 86 -0.59 -0.18 -16.21
N ALA A 87 0.35 -1.13 -16.23
CA ALA A 87 0.22 -2.39 -15.50
C ALA A 87 0.24 -2.17 -13.98
N GLY A 88 1.04 -1.21 -13.50
CA GLY A 88 1.07 -0.79 -12.11
C GLY A 88 -0.22 -0.12 -11.65
N GLU A 89 -0.82 0.74 -12.49
CA GLU A 89 -2.13 1.36 -12.22
C GLU A 89 -3.22 0.29 -12.10
N ALA A 90 -3.31 -0.63 -13.07
CA ALA A 90 -4.28 -1.73 -13.02
C ALA A 90 -4.08 -2.62 -11.77
N TYR A 91 -2.83 -2.86 -11.37
CA TYR A 91 -2.51 -3.61 -10.15
C TYR A 91 -2.92 -2.83 -8.89
N LEU A 92 -2.73 -1.52 -8.86
CA LEU A 92 -3.13 -0.65 -7.77
C LEU A 92 -4.65 -0.61 -7.61
N ASP A 93 -5.39 -0.51 -8.70
CA ASP A 93 -6.87 -0.53 -8.69
C ASP A 93 -7.39 -1.87 -8.14
N PHE A 94 -6.82 -3.00 -8.58
CA PHE A 94 -7.14 -4.32 -8.00
C PHE A 94 -6.89 -4.36 -6.48
N TRP A 95 -5.80 -3.78 -6.01
CA TRP A 95 -5.53 -3.68 -4.58
C TRP A 95 -6.55 -2.80 -3.86
N ALA A 96 -6.97 -1.68 -4.43
CA ALA A 96 -7.98 -0.81 -3.83
C ALA A 96 -9.30 -1.56 -3.60
N GLU A 97 -9.75 -2.33 -4.60
CA GLU A 97 -10.94 -3.19 -4.49
C GLU A 97 -10.77 -4.27 -3.40
N ALA A 98 -9.62 -4.95 -3.40
CA ALA A 98 -9.32 -6.00 -2.42
C ALA A 98 -9.29 -5.47 -0.98
N LEU A 99 -8.72 -4.27 -0.78
CA LEU A 99 -8.69 -3.60 0.52
C LEU A 99 -10.08 -3.15 0.96
N GLU A 100 -10.92 -2.71 0.04
CA GLU A 100 -12.30 -2.37 0.40
C GLU A 100 -13.05 -3.60 0.88
N GLN A 101 -12.88 -4.74 0.20
CA GLN A 101 -13.45 -6.00 0.68
C GLN A 101 -12.85 -6.41 2.03
N TYR A 102 -11.54 -6.25 2.22
CA TYR A 102 -10.88 -6.52 3.48
C TYR A 102 -11.44 -5.64 4.61
N ARG A 103 -11.66 -4.34 4.35
CA ARG A 103 -12.32 -3.42 5.28
C ARG A 103 -13.71 -3.90 5.66
N ARG A 104 -14.55 -4.30 4.68
CA ARG A 104 -15.89 -4.85 4.94
C ARG A 104 -15.85 -6.09 5.83
N ASN A 105 -14.87 -6.97 5.61
CA ASN A 105 -14.67 -8.16 6.43
C ASN A 105 -14.25 -7.81 7.86
N MET A 106 -13.34 -6.85 8.03
CA MET A 106 -12.93 -6.34 9.35
C MET A 106 -14.11 -5.69 10.09
N ASP A 107 -14.92 -4.87 9.41
CA ASP A 107 -16.11 -4.26 9.98
C ASP A 107 -17.09 -5.32 10.47
N SER A 108 -17.32 -6.38 9.67
CA SER A 108 -18.18 -7.51 10.06
C SER A 108 -17.62 -8.29 11.24
N PHE A 109 -16.30 -8.50 11.29
CA PHE A 109 -15.63 -9.13 12.43
C PHE A 109 -15.84 -8.33 13.72
N PHE A 110 -15.60 -7.01 13.71
CA PHE A 110 -15.78 -6.18 14.90
C PHE A 110 -17.24 -6.07 15.33
N ARG A 111 -18.19 -6.08 14.38
CA ARG A 111 -19.62 -6.15 14.70
C ARG A 111 -19.95 -7.42 15.48
N LEU A 112 -19.52 -8.58 14.97
CA LEU A 112 -19.74 -9.86 15.66
C LEU A 112 -19.06 -9.90 17.03
N TYR A 113 -17.82 -9.41 17.12
CA TYR A 113 -17.08 -9.31 18.38
C TYR A 113 -17.79 -8.43 19.42
N THR A 114 -18.49 -7.38 18.98
CA THR A 114 -19.28 -6.47 19.84
C THR A 114 -20.74 -6.91 20.03
N GLY A 115 -21.11 -8.12 19.61
CA GLY A 115 -22.45 -8.69 19.78
C GLY A 115 -23.50 -8.17 18.78
N ARG A 116 -23.07 -7.50 17.69
CA ARG A 116 -23.94 -7.03 16.60
C ARG A 116 -23.89 -8.01 15.43
N PRO A 117 -24.99 -8.19 14.67
CA PRO A 117 -24.98 -9.04 13.47
C PRO A 117 -23.98 -8.50 12.42
N PRO A 118 -23.46 -9.33 11.50
CA PRO A 118 -22.52 -8.88 10.46
C PRO A 118 -23.23 -8.00 9.41
N MET A 119 -22.47 -7.28 8.57
CA MET A 119 -23.08 -6.61 7.41
C MET A 119 -23.49 -7.68 6.40
N ASN A 120 -24.72 -7.59 5.88
CA ASN A 120 -25.21 -8.51 4.87
C ASN A 120 -25.11 -7.80 3.52
N ASP A 121 -24.02 -8.03 2.79
CA ASP A 121 -23.70 -7.32 1.54
C ASP A 121 -24.63 -7.68 0.36
N LYS A 122 -25.61 -8.58 0.55
CA LYS A 122 -26.52 -9.07 -0.52
C LYS A 122 -27.52 -8.04 -1.08
N LYS A 123 -27.37 -6.73 -0.85
CA LYS A 123 -28.36 -5.73 -1.29
C LYS A 123 -27.94 -4.81 -2.46
N ASN A 124 -26.69 -4.82 -2.93
CA ASN A 124 -26.25 -3.86 -3.98
C ASN A 124 -26.11 -4.41 -5.41
N ASP A 125 -26.20 -5.73 -5.64
CA ASP A 125 -26.08 -6.30 -7.00
C ASP A 125 -27.43 -6.46 -7.75
N LYS A 126 -28.56 -6.08 -7.13
CA LYS A 126 -29.89 -6.18 -7.77
C LYS A 126 -30.41 -4.90 -8.44
N GLU A 127 -29.67 -3.79 -8.40
CA GLU A 127 -30.15 -2.50 -8.95
C GLU A 127 -29.36 -1.98 -10.17
N LYS A 128 -28.35 -2.71 -10.69
CA LYS A 128 -27.59 -2.30 -11.89
C LYS A 128 -27.85 -3.13 -13.15
N GLY A 129 -29.00 -3.81 -13.22
CA GLY A 129 -29.35 -4.71 -14.33
C GLY A 129 -30.82 -4.67 -14.71
N ASN A 130 -31.42 -3.48 -14.77
CA ASN A 130 -32.68 -3.23 -15.45
C ASN A 130 -32.71 -1.76 -15.89
N GLU A 131 -32.05 -1.46 -17.00
CA GLU A 131 -32.53 -0.56 -18.06
C GLU A 131 -31.63 -0.71 -19.30
#